data_AF-A0A151SB82-F1
#
_entry.id   AF-A0A151SB82-F1
#
_cell.length_a   1.000
_cell.length_b   1.000
_cell.length_c   1.000
_cell.angle_alpha   90.00
_cell.angle_beta   90.00
_cell.angle_gamma   90.00
#
_symmetry.space_group_name_H-M   'P 1'
#
loop_
_entity.id
_entity.type
_entity.pdbx_description
1 polymer ?
#
loop_
_entity_poly.entity_id
_entity_poly.type
_entity_poly.pdbx_seq_one_letter_code
_entity_poly.pdbx_strand_id
1 'polypeptide(L)'
;MASLGPILPISGTPTITTEKLNGKNYLSWAASMELWFLGQGYHNHLEMEDPEGSDESRAKWKKLDFQLCVVLWQSVETGILGTLRAFKTCYSFWKKAQNIYANDI
;
A
#
# COMPACT_ATOMS: atom_id res chain seq x y z
N MET A 1 -32.61 0.83 11.49
CA MET A 1 -31.34 0.10 11.70
C MET A 1 -31.00 -0.60 10.40
N ALA A 2 -30.11 -0.03 9.59
CA ALA A 2 -29.71 -0.66 8.34
C ALA A 2 -28.68 -1.74 8.66
N SER A 3 -29.03 -3.00 8.39
CA SER A 3 -28.09 -4.12 8.45
C SER A 3 -27.06 -3.92 7.36
N LEU A 4 -25.82 -3.60 7.73
CA LEU A 4 -24.68 -3.76 6.83
C LEU A 4 -24.60 -5.24 6.49
N GLY A 5 -24.76 -5.57 5.21
CA GLY A 5 -24.64 -6.93 4.70
C GLY A 5 -23.25 -7.52 5.00
N PRO A 6 -23.05 -8.83 4.76
CA PRO A 6 -21.81 -9.49 5.13
C PRO A 6 -20.64 -8.84 4.39
N ILE A 7 -19.74 -8.21 5.15
CA ILE A 7 -18.41 -7.81 4.68
C ILE A 7 -17.75 -9.11 4.22
N LEU A 8 -17.53 -9.25 2.91
CA LEU A 8 -16.82 -10.39 2.35
C LEU A 8 -15.46 -10.49 3.06
N PRO A 9 -15.20 -11.55 3.85
CA PRO A 9 -13.89 -11.72 4.44
C PRO A 9 -12.98 -12.18 3.31
N ILE A 10 -12.25 -11.24 2.70
CA ILE A 10 -11.14 -11.56 1.80
C ILE A 10 -10.01 -12.09 2.69
N SER A 11 -10.19 -13.31 3.22
CA SER A 11 -9.33 -13.98 4.19
C SER A 11 -8.24 -14.84 3.53
N GLY A 12 -8.17 -14.87 2.21
CA GLY A 12 -6.97 -15.32 1.49
C GLY A 12 -6.07 -14.13 1.25
N THR A 13 -4.75 -14.29 1.32
CA THR A 13 -3.79 -13.31 0.77
C THR A 13 -4.33 -12.88 -0.59
N PRO A 14 -4.88 -11.67 -0.72
CA PRO A 14 -5.46 -11.26 -1.99
C PRO A 14 -4.29 -11.28 -2.96
N THR A 15 -4.45 -11.92 -4.10
CA THR A 15 -3.59 -11.63 -5.25
C THR A 15 -3.89 -10.17 -5.60
N ILE A 16 -3.23 -9.24 -4.91
CA ILE A 16 -3.51 -7.79 -4.92
C ILE A 16 -3.42 -7.24 -6.34
N THR A 17 -2.53 -7.83 -7.13
CA THR A 17 -2.32 -7.53 -8.55
C THR A 17 -2.00 -8.81 -9.30
N THR A 18 -2.44 -8.94 -10.56
CA THR A 18 -1.97 -10.01 -11.46
C THR A 18 -0.49 -9.84 -11.79
N GLU A 19 0.04 -8.62 -11.68
CA GLU A 19 1.43 -8.26 -11.98
C GLU A 19 2.10 -7.52 -10.82
N LYS A 20 3.31 -7.96 -10.44
CA LYS A 20 4.16 -7.22 -9.51
C LYS A 20 4.80 -6.02 -10.20
N LEU A 21 5.19 -5.00 -9.44
CA LEU A 21 6.02 -3.91 -9.96
C LEU A 21 7.34 -4.49 -10.47
N ASN A 22 7.61 -4.31 -11.77
CA ASN A 22 8.82 -4.79 -12.45
C ASN A 22 9.72 -3.65 -12.96
N GLY A 23 9.36 -2.42 -12.62
CA GLY A 23 10.07 -1.20 -13.00
C GLY A 23 9.62 -0.59 -14.33
N LYS A 24 8.83 -1.31 -15.14
CA LYS A 24 8.27 -0.82 -16.42
C LYS A 24 6.75 -0.62 -16.39
N ASN A 25 6.06 -1.28 -15.46
CA ASN A 25 4.60 -1.29 -15.37
C ASN A 25 4.06 -0.37 -14.25
N TYR A 26 4.77 0.69 -13.88
CA TYR A 26 4.43 1.53 -12.73
C TYR A 26 2.97 2.00 -12.72
N LEU A 27 2.45 2.52 -13.84
CA LEU A 27 1.07 3.02 -13.89
C LEU A 27 0.02 1.93 -13.62
N SER A 28 0.20 0.74 -14.21
CA SER A 28 -0.72 -0.38 -14.02
C SER A 28 -0.64 -0.95 -12.61
N TRP A 29 0.58 -1.06 -12.06
CA TRP A 29 0.82 -1.45 -10.67
C TRP A 29 0.21 -0.44 -9.69
N ALA A 30 0.47 0.86 -9.90
CA ALA A 30 0.01 1.93 -9.03
C ALA A 30 -1.52 1.98 -9.00
N ALA A 31 -2.20 1.93 -10.16
CA ALA A 31 -3.66 1.90 -10.23
C ALA A 31 -4.26 0.71 -9.47
N SER A 32 -3.63 -0.47 -9.57
CA SER A 32 -4.09 -1.67 -8.86
C SER A 32 -3.90 -1.54 -7.35
N MET A 33 -2.77 -0.99 -6.90
CA MET A 33 -2.50 -0.74 -5.48
C MET A 33 -3.44 0.34 -4.91
N GLU A 34 -3.65 1.45 -5.60
CA GLU A 34 -4.58 2.50 -5.19
C GLU A 34 -6.00 1.94 -5.03
N LEU A 35 -6.50 1.18 -6.00
CA LEU A 35 -7.81 0.52 -5.92
C LEU A 35 -7.90 -0.45 -4.74
N TRP A 36 -6.85 -1.23 -4.47
CA TRP A 36 -6.83 -2.12 -3.32
C TRP A 36 -6.89 -1.34 -2.00
N PHE A 37 -6.06 -0.29 -1.84
CA PHE A 37 -6.05 0.54 -0.64
C PHE A 37 -7.38 1.30 -0.45
N LEU A 38 -7.99 1.79 -1.53
CA LEU A 38 -9.33 2.39 -1.51
C LEU A 38 -10.40 1.38 -1.09
N GLY A 39 -10.38 0.18 -1.65
CA GLY A 39 -11.34 -0.89 -1.31
C GLY A 39 -11.25 -1.35 0.14
N GLN A 40 -10.11 -1.19 0.78
CA GLN A 40 -9.92 -1.46 2.22
C GLN A 40 -10.16 -0.24 3.13
N GLY A 41 -10.31 0.96 2.57
CA GLY A 41 -10.45 2.19 3.34
C GLY A 41 -9.14 2.72 3.94
N TYR A 42 -7.99 2.33 3.40
CA TYR A 42 -6.65 2.67 3.92
C TYR A 42 -5.82 3.58 3.00
N HIS A 43 -6.43 4.18 1.97
CA HIS A 43 -5.72 5.04 1.00
C HIS A 43 -4.88 6.15 1.64
N ASN A 44 -5.35 6.70 2.75
CA ASN A 44 -4.65 7.70 3.55
C ASN A 44 -3.24 7.27 4.01
N HIS A 45 -2.96 5.98 4.14
CA HIS A 45 -1.61 5.47 4.43
C HIS A 45 -0.62 5.69 3.28
N LEU A 46 -1.07 5.80 2.03
CA LEU A 46 -0.22 6.14 0.87
C LEU A 46 0.09 7.64 0.81
N GLU A 47 -0.76 8.48 1.41
CA GLU A 47 -0.74 9.94 1.26
C GLU A 47 -0.14 10.67 2.47
N MET A 48 -0.20 10.07 3.66
CA MET A 48 0.15 10.73 4.90
C MET A 48 1.11 9.88 5.75
N GLU A 49 2.21 10.49 6.18
CA GLU A 49 3.23 9.82 7.01
C GLU A 49 2.85 9.81 8.50
N ASP A 50 2.29 10.91 9.00
CA ASP A 50 1.94 11.09 10.41
C ASP A 50 0.51 11.61 10.53
N PRO A 51 -0.44 10.81 11.05
CA PRO A 51 -1.80 11.25 11.25
C PRO A 51 -1.92 12.19 12.45
N GLU A 52 -2.83 13.15 12.36
CA GLU A 52 -3.28 13.91 13.52
C GLU A 52 -3.98 12.99 14.55
N GLY A 53 -3.80 13.28 15.85
CA GLY A 53 -4.47 12.55 16.92
C GLY A 53 -3.66 12.41 18.20
N SER A 54 -4.12 11.53 19.10
CA SER A 54 -3.40 11.15 20.31
C SER A 54 -2.24 10.19 20.02
N ASP A 55 -1.33 10.02 20.99
CA ASP A 55 -0.26 9.02 20.89
C ASP A 55 -0.80 7.60 20.68
N GLU A 56 -1.92 7.26 21.32
CA GLU A 56 -2.55 5.95 21.16
C GLU A 56 -3.07 5.73 19.73
N SER A 57 -3.72 6.74 19.14
CA SER A 57 -4.21 6.67 17.77
C SER A 57 -3.06 6.57 16.77
N ARG A 58 -1.98 7.34 16.97
CA ARG A 58 -0.75 7.24 16.16
C ARG A 58 -0.10 5.86 16.28
N ALA A 59 -0.07 5.26 17.47
CA ALA A 59 0.49 3.92 17.66
C ALA A 59 -0.32 2.85 16.92
N LYS A 60 -1.66 2.92 16.99
CA LYS A 60 -2.57 2.03 16.24
C LYS A 60 -2.39 2.21 14.73
N TRP A 61 -2.31 3.45 14.26
CA TRP A 61 -2.02 3.77 12.87
C TRP A 61 -0.70 3.16 12.40
N LYS A 62 0.41 3.42 13.09
CA LYS A 62 1.74 2.90 12.71
C LYS A 62 1.76 1.38 12.67
N LYS A 63 1.07 0.72 13.60
CA LYS A 63 0.96 -0.75 13.59
C LYS A 63 0.31 -1.25 12.29
N LEU A 64 -0.81 -0.64 11.88
CA LEU A 64 -1.47 -0.98 10.63
C LEU A 64 -0.61 -0.61 9.42
N ASP A 65 0.00 0.56 9.43
CA ASP A 65 0.88 1.07 8.37
C ASP A 65 2.01 0.08 8.05
N PHE A 66 2.67 -0.47 9.07
CA PHE A 66 3.71 -1.49 8.87
C PHE A 66 3.17 -2.78 8.24
N GLN A 67 1.94 -3.18 8.57
CA GLN A 67 1.31 -4.36 7.96
C GLN A 67 0.98 -4.10 6.49
N LEU A 68 0.42 -2.93 6.18
CA LEU A 68 0.13 -2.50 4.81
C LEU A 68 1.42 -2.29 3.99
N CYS A 69 2.52 -1.87 4.63
CA CYS A 69 3.80 -1.71 3.94
C CYS A 69 4.38 -3.08 3.52
N VAL A 70 4.15 -4.14 4.30
CA VAL A 70 4.49 -5.51 3.87
C VAL A 70 3.68 -5.94 2.65
N VAL A 71 2.41 -5.53 2.54
CA VAL A 71 1.59 -5.76 1.34
C VAL A 71 2.21 -5.07 0.11
N LEU A 72 2.63 -3.82 0.25
CA LEU A 72 3.37 -3.12 -0.80
C LEU A 72 4.65 -3.87 -1.19
N TRP A 73 5.44 -4.34 -0.21
CA TRP A 73 6.67 -5.10 -0.49
C TRP A 73 6.40 -6.39 -1.26
N GLN A 74 5.31 -7.10 -0.94
CA GLN A 74 4.93 -8.35 -1.61
C GLN A 74 4.46 -8.12 -3.06
N SER A 75 3.95 -6.92 -3.36
CA SER A 75 3.52 -6.49 -4.69
C SER A 75 4.66 -6.10 -5.64
N VAL A 76 5.92 -6.19 -5.21
CA VAL A 76 7.10 -5.78 -5.99
C VAL A 76 7.96 -6.99 -6.35
N GLU A 77 8.52 -7.01 -7.56
CA GLU A 77 9.47 -8.03 -7.97
C GLU A 77 10.75 -7.99 -7.13
N THR A 78 11.29 -9.16 -6.80
CA THR A 78 12.46 -9.28 -5.93
C THR A 78 13.70 -8.59 -6.51
N GLY A 79 13.81 -8.47 -7.84
CA GLY A 79 14.91 -7.81 -8.52
C GLY A 79 15.02 -6.31 -8.24
N ILE A 80 13.89 -5.64 -7.97
CA ILE A 80 13.86 -4.19 -7.72
C ILE A 80 13.50 -3.84 -6.27
N LEU A 81 12.91 -4.78 -5.52
CA LEU A 81 12.52 -4.59 -4.11
C LEU A 81 13.71 -4.15 -3.23
N GLY A 82 14.94 -4.52 -3.57
CA GLY A 82 16.14 -4.09 -2.86
C GLY A 82 16.23 -2.57 -2.67
N THR A 83 15.86 -1.80 -3.70
CA THR A 83 15.89 -0.32 -3.68
C THR A 83 14.77 0.27 -2.82
N LEU A 84 13.67 -0.45 -2.62
CA LEU A 84 12.49 0.03 -1.89
C LEU A 84 12.41 -0.50 -0.44
N ARG A 85 13.16 -1.54 -0.08
CA ARG A 85 13.09 -2.20 1.24
C ARG A 85 13.51 -1.30 2.42
N ALA A 86 14.25 -0.22 2.16
CA ALA A 86 14.62 0.75 3.19
C ALA A 86 13.41 1.58 3.70
N PHE A 87 12.33 1.66 2.91
CA PHE A 87 11.15 2.47 3.19
C PHE A 87 10.10 1.60 3.89
N LYS A 88 9.91 1.86 5.19
CA LYS A 88 9.14 0.98 6.10
C LYS A 88 7.72 1.49 6.39
N THR A 89 7.34 2.63 5.84
CA THR A 89 5.96 3.15 5.90
C THR A 89 5.31 3.10 4.53
N CYS A 90 3.98 3.00 4.47
CA CYS A 90 3.26 3.02 3.20
C CYS A 90 3.57 4.29 2.40
N TYR A 91 3.49 5.46 3.05
CA TYR A 91 3.82 6.75 2.45
C TYR A 91 5.24 6.80 1.88
N SER A 92 6.25 6.48 2.68
CA SER A 92 7.64 6.60 2.25
C SER A 92 7.98 5.62 1.11
N PHE A 93 7.42 4.41 1.16
CA PHE A 93 7.57 3.42 0.10
C PHE A 93 6.89 3.89 -1.18
N TRP A 94 5.64 4.34 -1.08
CA TRP A 94 4.83 4.81 -2.21
C TRP A 94 5.49 5.97 -2.94
N LYS A 95 5.90 7.01 -2.19
CA LYS A 95 6.59 8.18 -2.75
C LYS A 95 7.91 7.82 -3.39
N LYS A 96 8.66 6.86 -2.83
CA LYS A 96 9.91 6.41 -3.45
C LYS A 96 9.65 5.65 -4.75
N ALA A 97 8.68 4.73 -4.77
CA ALA A 97 8.30 4.01 -5.98
C ALA A 97 7.86 4.97 -7.08
N GLN A 98 7.01 5.95 -6.73
CA GLN A 98 6.59 7.03 -7.63
C GLN A 98 7.79 7.79 -8.20
N ASN A 99 8.72 8.23 -7.36
CA ASN A 99 9.89 8.99 -7.78
C ASN A 99 10.82 8.22 -8.73
N ILE A 100 10.99 6.90 -8.55
CA ILE A 100 11.89 6.10 -9.39
C ILE A 100 11.22 5.70 -10.70
N TYR A 101 9.97 5.19 -10.64
CA TYR A 101 9.37 4.43 -11.72
C TYR A 101 8.25 5.18 -12.47
N ALA A 102 7.84 6.37 -12.04
CA ALA A 102 6.86 7.16 -12.78
C ALA A 102 7.45 7.89 -14.01
N ASN A 103 8.77 7.85 -14.21
CA ASN A 103 9.50 8.68 -15.18
C ASN A 103 9.43 8.19 -16.66
N ASP A 104 8.54 7.24 -16.98
CA ASP A 104 8.27 6.80 -18.36
C ASP A 104 6.96 7.41 -18.92
N ILE A 105 6.63 8.66 -18.54
CA ILE A 105 5.51 9.45 -19.09
C ILE A 105 6.05 10.70 -19.79
#